data_AF-A0A023GDI4-F1
#
_entry.id   AF-A0A023GDI4-F1
#
_cell.length_a   1.000
_cell.length_b   1.000
_cell.length_c   1.000
_cell.angle_alpha   90.00
_cell.angle_beta   90.00
_cell.angle_gamma   90.00
#
_symmetry.space_group_name_H-M   'P 1'
#
loop_
_entity.id
_entity.type
_entity.pdbx_description
1 polymer ?
#
loop_
_entity_poly.entity_id
_entity_poly.type
_entity_poly.pdbx_seq_one_letter_code
_entity_poly.pdbx_strand_id
1 'polypeptide(L)'
;MIFTLALCLLAAATAAAKENAENYIRPLDIRVLVQVKERLIVIMRTHTTRTHFRCQSAKKVKSLGNRRYVYNLVARNGTYTYSPYTLSNVTVKLEKIQRYKETYMSTYKVGRTRVTHKLLKIGRRGQCYVIYVDKSDGHRGCELLVPYSELLYRPPKSCNDYFNQWCPGKRLQLYEPDCVYI
;
A
#
# COMPACT_ATOMS: atom_id res chain seq x y z
N MET A 1 -26.37 55.75 -25.49
CA MET A 1 -26.99 54.40 -25.37
C MET A 1 -26.00 53.51 -24.64
N ILE A 2 -26.39 53.10 -23.44
CA ILE A 2 -25.60 52.30 -22.50
C ILE A 2 -25.91 50.83 -22.79
N PHE A 3 -24.91 50.04 -23.16
CA PHE A 3 -25.02 48.58 -23.13
C PHE A 3 -24.39 48.09 -21.82
N THR A 4 -25.24 47.91 -20.83
CA THR A 4 -25.00 47.13 -19.62
C THR A 4 -24.87 45.66 -20.01
N LEU A 5 -23.65 45.15 -20.12
CA LEU A 5 -23.40 43.72 -20.10
C LEU A 5 -23.30 43.27 -18.64
N ALA A 6 -24.34 42.56 -18.24
CA ALA A 6 -24.59 42.04 -16.92
C ALA A 6 -23.40 41.24 -16.38
N LEU A 7 -23.10 41.51 -15.10
CA LEU A 7 -22.30 40.68 -14.21
C LEU A 7 -22.71 39.19 -14.36
N CYS A 8 -21.89 38.41 -15.07
CA CYS A 8 -21.83 36.96 -14.84
C CYS A 8 -21.02 36.71 -13.57
N LEU A 9 -21.57 37.10 -12.41
CA LEU A 9 -21.19 36.53 -11.11
C LEU A 9 -21.84 35.15 -11.00
N LEU A 10 -21.33 34.19 -11.76
CA LEU A 10 -21.44 32.79 -11.39
C LEU A 10 -20.10 32.39 -10.84
N ALA A 11 -20.00 32.51 -9.52
CA ALA A 11 -18.97 31.88 -8.72
C ALA A 11 -19.00 30.37 -9.01
N ALA A 12 -18.22 29.92 -9.99
CA ALA A 12 -17.80 28.53 -10.09
C ALA A 12 -16.68 28.28 -9.06
N ALA A 13 -16.97 28.57 -7.80
CA ALA A 13 -16.13 28.20 -6.67
C ALA A 13 -16.50 26.77 -6.24
N THR A 14 -16.20 25.78 -7.08
CA THR A 14 -16.15 24.37 -6.66
C THR A 14 -14.96 23.66 -7.29
N ALA A 15 -13.78 24.28 -7.20
CA ALA A 15 -12.49 23.60 -7.40
C ALA A 15 -11.77 23.30 -6.07
N ALA A 16 -12.40 23.57 -4.91
CA ALA A 16 -11.83 23.33 -3.58
C ALA A 16 -12.49 22.18 -2.80
N ALA A 17 -13.47 21.47 -3.39
CA ALA A 17 -14.20 20.39 -2.71
C ALA A 17 -13.63 18.98 -2.96
N LYS A 18 -12.54 18.84 -3.74
CA LYS A 18 -11.92 17.54 -4.03
C LYS A 18 -10.55 17.31 -3.38
N GLU A 19 -10.05 18.28 -2.63
CA GLU A 19 -8.74 18.19 -1.96
C GLU A 19 -8.82 17.93 -0.45
N ASN A 20 -10.00 18.07 0.18
CA ASN A 20 -10.17 17.97 1.64
C ASN A 20 -11.08 16.84 2.13
N ALA A 21 -11.46 15.90 1.26
CA ALA A 21 -11.92 14.60 1.71
C ALA A 21 -10.72 13.64 1.76
N GLU A 22 -9.76 13.91 2.66
CA GLU A 22 -9.00 12.80 3.23
C GLU A 22 -10.06 11.88 3.84
N ASN A 23 -10.47 10.85 3.10
CA ASN A 23 -11.29 9.76 3.62
C ASN A 23 -10.58 9.31 4.91
N TYR A 24 -11.16 9.69 6.05
CA TYR A 24 -10.59 9.50 7.38
C TYR A 24 -10.74 8.03 7.75
N ILE A 25 -10.08 7.17 6.97
CA ILE A 25 -10.02 5.75 7.22
C ILE A 25 -9.12 5.59 8.43
N ARG A 26 -9.73 5.30 9.57
CA ARG A 26 -9.01 5.01 10.79
C ARG A 26 -8.08 3.81 10.54
N PRO A 27 -6.75 3.99 10.67
CA PRO A 27 -5.81 2.90 10.50
C PRO A 27 -5.97 1.88 11.63
N LEU A 28 -5.81 0.61 11.27
CA LEU A 28 -5.67 -0.50 12.20
C LEU A 28 -4.21 -0.62 12.65
N ASP A 29 -3.99 -1.37 13.72
CA ASP A 29 -2.64 -1.59 14.24
C ASP A 29 -1.83 -2.52 13.33
N ILE A 30 -0.77 -1.98 12.70
CA ILE A 30 0.07 -2.73 11.77
C ILE A 30 0.87 -3.86 12.45
N ARG A 31 0.94 -3.90 13.79
CA ARG A 31 1.58 -5.01 14.51
C ARG A 31 0.98 -6.37 14.14
N VAL A 32 -0.26 -6.43 13.67
CA VAL A 32 -0.87 -7.65 13.11
C VAL A 32 -0.05 -8.21 11.94
N LEU A 33 0.45 -7.37 11.03
CA LEU A 33 1.27 -7.83 9.90
C LEU A 33 2.62 -8.41 10.35
N VAL A 34 3.15 -7.92 11.47
CA VAL A 34 4.39 -8.44 12.04
C VAL A 34 4.21 -9.86 12.59
N GLN A 35 2.99 -10.26 12.94
CA GLN A 35 2.71 -11.62 13.41
C GLN A 35 2.64 -12.64 12.26
N VAL A 36 2.48 -12.18 11.01
CA VAL A 36 2.50 -13.04 9.83
C VAL A 36 3.91 -13.63 9.66
N LYS A 37 4.00 -14.96 9.70
CA LYS A 37 5.28 -15.70 9.60
C LYS A 37 5.68 -16.02 8.16
N GLU A 38 4.70 -16.11 7.28
CA GLU A 38 4.90 -16.40 5.87
C GLU A 38 5.17 -15.12 5.05
N ARG A 39 5.40 -15.31 3.75
CA ARG A 39 5.64 -14.22 2.82
C ARG A 39 4.30 -13.57 2.45
N LEU A 40 4.24 -12.25 2.59
CA LEU A 40 3.13 -11.43 2.12
C LEU A 40 3.38 -11.03 0.67
N ILE A 41 2.38 -11.18 -0.17
CA ILE A 41 2.45 -10.99 -1.61
C ILE A 41 1.59 -9.79 -1.97
N VAL A 42 2.16 -8.89 -2.75
CA VAL A 42 1.42 -7.75 -3.27
C VAL A 42 0.66 -8.19 -4.51
N ILE A 43 -0.66 -8.27 -4.41
CA ILE A 43 -1.53 -8.60 -5.53
C ILE A 43 -1.61 -7.43 -6.50
N MET A 44 -1.92 -6.25 -5.97
CA MET A 44 -2.07 -5.03 -6.76
C MET A 44 -1.83 -3.79 -5.90
N ARG A 45 -1.56 -2.66 -6.57
CA ARG A 45 -1.36 -1.36 -5.91
C ARG A 45 -1.84 -0.17 -6.72
N THR A 46 -1.99 0.99 -6.07
CA THR A 46 -2.36 2.27 -6.71
C THR A 46 -1.29 3.35 -6.70
N HIS A 47 -0.15 3.12 -6.07
CA HIS A 47 1.02 4.01 -6.15
C HIS A 47 2.10 3.43 -7.04
N THR A 48 3.04 4.29 -7.49
CA THR A 48 4.23 3.87 -8.26
C THR A 48 3.86 2.90 -9.40
N THR A 49 2.79 3.20 -10.15
CA THR A 49 2.22 2.28 -11.14
C THR A 49 2.95 2.29 -12.47
N ARG A 50 3.81 3.29 -12.70
CA ARG A 50 4.71 3.35 -13.86
C ARG A 50 6.00 2.60 -13.53
N THR A 51 5.92 1.27 -13.55
CA THR A 51 7.08 0.40 -13.28
C THR A 51 6.97 -0.93 -14.02
N HIS A 52 8.12 -1.50 -14.36
CA HIS A 52 8.26 -2.84 -14.91
C HIS A 52 8.32 -3.94 -13.84
N PHE A 53 8.49 -3.61 -12.55
CA PHE A 53 8.59 -4.62 -11.49
C PHE A 53 7.28 -5.41 -11.32
N ARG A 54 7.40 -6.73 -11.10
CA ARG A 54 6.31 -7.68 -10.81
C ARG A 54 6.65 -8.57 -9.61
N CYS A 55 5.74 -9.45 -9.23
CA CYS A 55 5.94 -10.46 -8.19
C CYS A 55 6.43 -9.91 -6.85
N GLN A 56 5.94 -8.73 -6.47
CA GLN A 56 6.39 -8.05 -5.26
C GLN A 56 5.92 -8.81 -4.03
N SER A 57 6.84 -9.01 -3.09
CA SER A 57 6.53 -9.67 -1.83
C SER A 57 7.50 -9.26 -0.72
N ALA A 58 7.09 -9.50 0.52
CA ALA A 58 7.85 -9.21 1.72
C ALA A 58 7.74 -10.35 2.73
N LYS A 59 8.87 -10.75 3.32
CA LYS A 59 8.92 -11.74 4.41
C LYS A 59 9.74 -11.21 5.57
N LYS A 60 9.19 -11.30 6.78
CA LYS A 60 9.95 -10.99 8.00
C LYS A 60 11.04 -12.04 8.21
N VAL A 61 12.28 -11.60 8.31
CA VAL A 61 13.45 -12.48 8.49
C VAL A 61 13.82 -12.60 9.97
N LYS A 62 13.90 -11.46 10.67
CA LYS A 62 14.24 -11.43 12.11
C LYS A 62 13.70 -10.19 12.81
N SER A 63 13.56 -10.29 14.12
CA SER A 63 13.37 -9.13 15.00
C SER A 63 14.74 -8.62 15.47
N LEU A 64 14.89 -7.30 15.57
CA LEU A 64 16.07 -6.63 16.13
C LEU A 64 15.79 -6.04 17.52
N GLY A 65 14.67 -6.42 18.15
CA GLY A 65 14.16 -5.78 19.35
C GLY A 65 13.71 -4.33 19.10
N ASN A 66 13.20 -3.67 20.13
CA ASN A 66 12.80 -2.26 20.10
C ASN A 66 11.89 -1.91 18.91
N ARG A 67 10.96 -2.81 18.58
CA ARG A 67 9.99 -2.67 17.47
C ARG A 67 10.64 -2.48 16.09
N ARG A 68 11.85 -3.02 15.90
CA ARG A 68 12.55 -3.07 14.62
C ARG A 68 12.62 -4.50 14.09
N TYR A 69 12.46 -4.64 12.79
CA TYR A 69 12.39 -5.93 12.11
C TYR A 69 13.11 -5.85 10.78
N VAL A 70 13.81 -6.92 10.41
CA VAL A 70 14.36 -7.06 9.07
C VAL A 70 13.34 -7.77 8.21
N TYR A 71 12.96 -7.13 7.10
CA TYR A 71 12.15 -7.74 6.05
C TYR A 71 12.99 -7.94 4.81
N ASN A 72 12.87 -9.13 4.22
CA ASN A 72 13.36 -9.43 2.90
C ASN A 72 12.26 -9.06 1.90
N LEU A 73 12.57 -8.15 0.98
CA LEU A 73 11.74 -7.72 -0.13
C LEU A 73 12.22 -8.43 -1.39
N VAL A 74 11.27 -8.90 -2.19
CA VAL A 74 11.53 -9.57 -3.46
C VAL A 74 10.66 -8.94 -4.54
N ALA A 75 11.23 -8.71 -5.71
CA ALA A 75 10.50 -8.30 -6.91
C ALA A 75 11.17 -8.86 -8.17
N ARG A 76 10.36 -9.27 -9.15
CA ARG A 76 10.83 -9.58 -10.50
C ARG A 76 11.16 -8.27 -11.22
N ASN A 77 12.37 -8.15 -11.73
CA ASN A 77 12.89 -7.00 -12.45
C ASN A 77 12.51 -7.04 -13.94
N GLY A 78 11.21 -7.02 -14.21
CA GLY A 78 10.66 -7.07 -15.56
C GLY A 78 9.26 -7.68 -15.58
N THR A 79 8.62 -7.61 -16.75
CA THR A 79 7.27 -8.12 -17.00
C THR A 79 7.27 -9.47 -17.71
N TYR A 80 8.45 -10.02 -18.03
CA TYR A 80 8.59 -11.32 -18.66
C TYR A 80 8.92 -12.40 -17.63
N THR A 81 8.46 -13.62 -17.86
CA THR A 81 8.63 -14.76 -16.94
C THR A 81 10.10 -15.08 -16.62
N TYR A 82 11.01 -14.85 -17.58
CA TYR A 82 12.46 -15.05 -17.46
C TYR A 82 13.21 -13.87 -16.82
N SER A 83 12.50 -12.78 -16.46
CA SER A 83 13.16 -11.61 -15.87
C SER A 83 13.76 -11.96 -14.51
N PRO A 84 14.97 -11.49 -14.19
CA PRO A 84 15.64 -11.83 -12.94
C PRO A 84 14.91 -11.25 -11.73
N TYR A 85 15.06 -11.89 -10.57
CA TYR A 85 14.54 -11.38 -9.31
C TYR A 85 15.58 -10.51 -8.60
N THR A 86 15.13 -9.39 -8.04
CA THR A 86 15.91 -8.55 -7.14
C THR A 86 15.45 -8.78 -5.71
N LEU A 87 16.41 -8.92 -4.80
CA LEU A 87 16.18 -9.12 -3.38
C LEU A 87 16.82 -7.98 -2.60
N SER A 88 16.14 -7.51 -1.55
CA SER A 88 16.68 -6.45 -0.69
C SER A 88 16.20 -6.62 0.74
N ASN A 89 17.11 -6.51 1.70
CA ASN A 89 16.74 -6.50 3.12
C ASN A 89 16.59 -5.06 3.59
N VAL A 90 15.43 -4.76 4.18
CA VAL A 90 15.13 -3.46 4.77
C VAL A 90 14.88 -3.60 6.27
N THR A 91 15.32 -2.60 7.03
CA THR A 91 14.98 -2.49 8.45
C THR A 91 13.72 -1.66 8.58
N VAL A 92 12.63 -2.32 8.97
CA VAL A 92 11.33 -1.71 9.26
C VAL A 92 11.23 -1.40 10.75
N LYS A 93 10.83 -0.18 11.08
CA LYS A 93 10.55 0.28 12.44
C LYS A 93 9.06 0.48 12.61
N LEU A 94 8.50 0.14 13.77
CA LEU A 94 7.13 0.51 14.11
C LEU A 94 7.10 1.79 14.94
N GLU A 95 6.21 2.69 14.56
CA GLU A 95 6.07 4.02 15.15
C GLU A 95 4.61 4.21 15.56
N LYS A 96 4.39 4.76 16.76
CA LYS A 96 3.04 4.99 17.27
C LYS A 96 2.41 6.12 16.46
N ILE A 97 1.16 5.95 16.06
CA ILE A 97 0.40 7.02 15.42
C ILE A 97 -0.15 7.91 16.53
N GLN A 98 0.36 9.14 16.68
CA GLN A 98 0.06 10.03 17.82
C GLN A 98 -1.45 10.22 18.06
N ARG A 99 -2.25 10.33 17.01
CA ARG A 99 -3.71 10.56 17.09
C ARG A 99 -4.50 9.33 17.58
N TYR A 100 -3.91 8.13 17.59
CA TYR A 100 -4.63 6.90 17.92
C TYR A 100 -3.96 6.13 19.05
N LYS A 101 -4.72 5.85 20.11
CA LYS A 101 -4.24 5.05 21.25
C LYS A 101 -3.90 3.63 20.79
N GLU A 102 -2.68 3.20 21.10
CA GLU A 102 -2.15 1.85 20.79
C GLU A 102 -2.16 1.42 19.30
N THR A 103 -2.22 2.36 18.36
CA THR A 103 -2.09 2.05 16.92
C THR A 103 -0.69 2.36 16.42
N TYR A 104 -0.09 1.43 15.68
CA TYR A 104 1.23 1.60 15.07
C TYR A 104 1.14 1.65 13.54
N MET A 105 2.06 2.41 12.94
CA MET A 105 2.42 2.37 11.54
C MET A 105 3.83 1.81 11.40
N SER A 106 4.21 1.39 10.19
CA SER A 106 5.57 0.94 9.92
C SER A 106 6.30 1.93 9.03
N THR A 107 7.58 2.16 9.28
CA THR A 107 8.43 3.01 8.44
C THR A 107 9.74 2.31 8.10
N TYR A 108 10.25 2.54 6.90
CA TYR A 108 11.60 2.15 6.48
C TYR A 108 12.14 3.14 5.45
N LYS A 109 13.43 3.02 5.11
CA LYS A 109 14.08 3.84 4.08
C LYS A 109 14.62 2.95 2.97
N VAL A 110 14.48 3.42 1.73
CA VAL A 110 15.15 2.89 0.54
C VAL A 110 15.86 4.06 -0.13
N GLY A 111 17.19 4.06 -0.10
CA GLY A 111 17.97 5.23 -0.48
C GLY A 111 17.54 6.46 0.33
N ARG A 112 17.11 7.52 -0.36
CA ARG A 112 16.62 8.77 0.24
C ARG A 112 15.11 8.76 0.52
N THR A 113 14.38 7.76 0.03
CA THR A 113 12.93 7.70 0.18
C THR A 113 12.55 7.01 1.48
N ARG A 114 11.83 7.74 2.35
CA ARG A 114 11.12 7.15 3.50
C ARG A 114 9.79 6.60 3.01
N VAL A 115 9.48 5.37 3.38
CA VAL A 115 8.22 4.70 3.08
C VAL A 115 7.49 4.43 4.39
N THR A 116 6.24 4.83 4.46
CA THR A 116 5.34 4.64 5.60
C THR A 116 4.18 3.75 5.20
N HIS A 117 3.82 2.78 6.03
CA HIS A 117 2.64 1.95 5.84
C HIS A 117 1.67 2.11 6.99
N LYS A 118 0.38 2.26 6.66
CA LYS A 118 -0.74 2.20 7.59
C LYS A 118 -1.63 1.05 7.20
N LEU A 119 -2.02 0.19 8.15
CA LEU A 119 -2.96 -0.89 7.87
C LEU A 119 -4.38 -0.32 7.80
N LEU A 120 -5.11 -0.61 6.73
CA LEU A 120 -6.48 -0.11 6.53
C LEU A 120 -7.53 -1.20 6.74
N LYS A 121 -7.24 -2.42 6.29
CA LYS A 121 -8.18 -3.55 6.36
C LYS A 121 -7.44 -4.85 6.65
N ILE A 122 -8.10 -5.68 7.47
CA ILE A 122 -7.78 -7.10 7.64
C ILE A 122 -8.99 -7.90 7.13
N GLY A 123 -8.73 -8.87 6.27
CA GLY A 123 -9.73 -9.84 5.82
C GLY A 123 -10.13 -10.80 6.93
N ARG A 124 -11.16 -11.61 6.71
CA ARG A 124 -11.59 -12.63 7.68
C ARG A 124 -10.40 -13.55 7.99
N ARG A 125 -10.14 -13.82 9.27
CA ARG A 125 -9.03 -14.71 9.72
C ARG A 125 -7.62 -14.33 9.21
N GLY A 126 -7.40 -13.10 8.73
CA GLY A 126 -6.07 -12.69 8.25
C GLY A 126 -5.72 -13.16 6.83
N GLN A 127 -6.70 -13.65 6.07
CA GLN A 127 -6.53 -14.14 4.70
C GLN A 127 -6.04 -13.08 3.68
N CYS A 128 -6.18 -11.79 4.01
CA CYS A 128 -5.74 -10.67 3.17
C CYS A 128 -5.65 -9.40 3.99
N TYR A 129 -4.93 -8.41 3.44
CA TYR A 129 -4.73 -7.11 4.07
C TYR A 129 -4.75 -6.00 3.03
N VAL A 130 -5.23 -4.81 3.41
CA VAL A 130 -5.05 -3.60 2.61
C VAL A 130 -4.24 -2.61 3.43
N ILE A 131 -3.14 -2.13 2.87
CA ILE A 131 -2.31 -1.09 3.48
C ILE A 131 -2.33 0.17 2.63
N TYR A 132 -2.21 1.31 3.28
CA TYR A 132 -1.89 2.59 2.65
C TYR A 132 -0.39 2.80 2.70
N VAL A 133 0.20 3.17 1.58
CA VAL A 133 1.61 3.47 1.41
C VAL A 133 1.77 4.96 1.13
N ASP A 134 2.65 5.59 1.90
CA ASP A 134 3.02 7.00 1.76
C ASP A 134 4.55 7.10 1.67
N LYS A 135 5.03 7.59 0.53
CA LYS A 135 6.46 7.73 0.24
C LYS A 135 6.83 9.21 0.26
N SER A 136 7.96 9.53 0.87
CA SER A 136 8.48 10.92 0.91
C SER A 136 8.85 11.50 -0.45
N ASP A 137 8.81 10.69 -1.52
CA ASP A 137 8.98 11.12 -2.92
C ASP A 137 7.65 11.54 -3.59
N GLY A 138 6.57 11.65 -2.81
CA GLY A 138 5.24 12.10 -3.27
C GLY A 138 4.32 10.98 -3.78
N HIS A 139 4.81 9.75 -3.96
CA HIS A 139 3.95 8.64 -4.35
C HIS A 139 3.18 8.09 -3.16
N ARG A 140 1.86 8.04 -3.30
CA ARG A 140 0.93 7.53 -2.29
C ARG A 140 -0.18 6.69 -2.89
N GLY A 141 -0.72 5.75 -2.14
CA GLY A 141 -1.77 4.85 -2.62
C GLY A 141 -1.92 3.64 -1.71
N CYS A 142 -2.60 2.61 -2.19
CA CYS A 142 -2.80 1.37 -1.43
C CYS A 142 -2.05 0.19 -2.05
N GLU A 143 -1.84 -0.85 -1.24
CA GLU A 143 -1.47 -2.20 -1.67
C GLU A 143 -2.46 -3.22 -1.09
N LEU A 144 -2.89 -4.17 -1.93
CA LEU A 144 -3.62 -5.37 -1.51
C LEU A 144 -2.62 -6.50 -1.32
N LEU A 145 -2.54 -7.02 -0.10
CA LEU A 145 -1.61 -8.07 0.29
C LEU A 145 -2.35 -9.36 0.63
N VAL A 146 -1.75 -10.50 0.29
CA VAL A 146 -2.18 -11.82 0.75
C VAL A 146 -1.00 -12.60 1.32
N PRO A 147 -1.19 -13.41 2.37
CA PRO A 147 -0.21 -14.43 2.74
C PRO A 147 -0.02 -15.45 1.60
N TYR A 148 1.17 -16.05 1.51
CA TYR A 148 1.48 -17.02 0.44
C TYR A 148 0.58 -18.25 0.45
N SER A 149 0.24 -18.78 1.63
CA SER A 149 -0.71 -19.89 1.79
C SER A 149 -2.10 -19.57 1.23
N GLU A 150 -2.47 -18.29 1.16
CA GLU A 150 -3.76 -17.82 0.66
C GLU A 150 -3.74 -17.54 -0.84
N LEU A 151 -2.59 -17.65 -1.52
CA LEU A 151 -2.45 -17.34 -2.95
C LEU A 151 -3.18 -18.37 -3.85
N LEU A 152 -3.30 -19.62 -3.39
CA LEU A 152 -4.10 -20.65 -4.08
C LEU A 152 -5.60 -20.30 -4.11
N TYR A 153 -6.03 -19.43 -3.20
CA TYR A 153 -7.38 -18.91 -3.14
C TYR A 153 -7.40 -17.51 -3.77
N ARG A 154 -8.48 -17.18 -4.49
CA ARG A 154 -8.65 -15.80 -4.96
C ARG A 154 -8.62 -14.86 -3.75
N PRO A 155 -7.88 -13.71 -3.79
CA PRO A 155 -7.83 -12.76 -2.70
C PRO A 155 -9.24 -12.51 -2.16
N PRO A 156 -9.48 -12.73 -0.87
CA PRO A 156 -10.86 -12.85 -0.43
C PRO A 156 -11.65 -11.57 -0.67
N LYS A 157 -12.89 -11.78 -1.14
CA LYS A 157 -13.77 -10.72 -1.65
C LYS A 157 -13.79 -9.48 -0.74
N SER A 158 -13.75 -9.67 0.58
CA SER A 158 -13.69 -8.59 1.56
C SER A 158 -12.57 -7.56 1.36
N CYS A 159 -11.35 -7.98 1.04
CA CYS A 159 -10.24 -7.03 0.84
C CYS A 159 -10.26 -6.46 -0.58
N ASN A 160 -10.68 -7.24 -1.57
CA ASN A 160 -10.82 -6.76 -2.94
C ASN A 160 -11.89 -5.66 -3.02
N ASP A 161 -13.07 -5.89 -2.44
CA ASP A 161 -14.16 -4.90 -2.38
C ASP A 161 -13.71 -3.64 -1.65
N TYR A 162 -13.05 -3.80 -0.50
CA TYR A 162 -12.49 -2.68 0.26
C TYR A 162 -11.47 -1.88 -0.56
N PHE A 163 -10.53 -2.56 -1.22
CA PHE A 163 -9.52 -1.92 -2.05
C PHE A 163 -10.17 -1.17 -3.23
N ASN A 164 -11.14 -1.79 -3.90
CA ASN A 164 -11.81 -1.17 -5.03
C ASN A 164 -12.62 0.07 -4.64
N GLN A 165 -13.24 0.05 -3.45
CA GLN A 165 -14.04 1.16 -2.93
C GLN A 165 -13.17 2.31 -2.39
N TRP A 166 -12.12 2.00 -1.64
CA TRP A 166 -11.41 2.97 -0.81
C TRP A 166 -10.01 3.35 -1.32
N CYS A 167 -9.52 2.67 -2.34
CA CYS A 167 -8.21 2.95 -2.95
C CYS A 167 -8.38 3.43 -4.39
N PRO A 168 -8.70 4.72 -4.59
CA PRO A 168 -8.83 5.30 -5.93
C PRO A 168 -7.46 5.42 -6.62
N GLY A 169 -7.51 5.58 -7.94
CA GLY A 169 -6.32 5.78 -8.78
C GLY A 169 -6.08 4.65 -9.77
N LYS A 170 -5.07 4.83 -10.63
CA LYS A 170 -4.64 3.78 -11.57
C LYS A 170 -4.19 2.56 -10.78
N ARG A 171 -4.60 1.37 -11.20
CA ARG A 171 -4.18 0.11 -10.58
C ARG A 171 -3.07 -0.53 -11.39
N LEU A 172 -2.13 -1.16 -10.69
CA LEU A 172 -1.14 -2.04 -11.28
C LEU A 172 -1.28 -3.42 -10.62
N GLN A 173 -1.60 -4.43 -11.43
CA GLN A 173 -1.50 -5.83 -11.03
C GLN A 173 -0.01 -6.18 -10.91
N LEU A 174 0.38 -6.76 -9.78
CA LEU A 174 1.76 -7.15 -9.48
C LEU A 174 1.93 -8.65 -9.36
N TYR A 175 0.89 -9.37 -8.92
CA TYR A 175 0.87 -10.82 -8.93
C TYR A 175 0.59 -11.36 -10.33
N GLU A 176 1.41 -12.32 -10.76
CA GLU A 176 1.27 -13.12 -11.98
C GLU A 176 1.36 -14.61 -11.60
N PRO A 177 0.64 -15.53 -12.28
CA PRO A 177 0.62 -16.95 -11.91
C PRO A 177 1.99 -17.63 -11.88
N ASP A 178 2.95 -17.13 -12.68
CA ASP A 178 4.31 -17.65 -12.79
C ASP A 178 5.30 -16.99 -11.81
N CYS A 179 4.82 -16.18 -10.87
CA CYS A 179 5.66 -15.58 -9.84
C CYS A 179 6.29 -16.63 -8.93
N VAL A 180 7.63 -16.61 -8.84
CA VAL A 180 8.42 -17.42 -7.91
C VAL A 180 8.72 -16.61 -6.65
N TYR A 181 8.32 -17.15 -5.49
CA TYR A 181 8.47 -16.48 -4.20
C TYR A 181 9.55 -17.15 -3.35
N ILE A 182 10.79 -16.75 -3.60
CA ILE A 182 12.02 -17.20 -2.92
C ILE A 182 12.08 -16.61 -1.51
#